data_AF-A2DU34-F1
#
_entry.id   AF-A2DU34-F1
#
_cell.length_a   1.000
_cell.length_b   1.000
_cell.length_c   1.000
_cell.angle_alpha   90.00
_cell.angle_beta   90.00
_cell.angle_gamma   90.00
#
_symmetry.space_group_name_H-M   'P 1'
#
loop_
_entity.id
_entity.type
_entity.pdbx_description
1 polymer ?
#
loop_
_entity_poly.entity_id
_entity_poly.type
_entity_poly.pdbx_seq_one_letter_code
_entity_poly.pdbx_strand_id
1 'polypeptide(L)'
;MENAFLMTPKECKSYMWSYKEDEDRLEIDLELNQQEVEKFNFLYNQEQNSLKCTISDSKYPLISGIFYGATRYAEYVQDGTKVIITIKKAEGVNWPYIMKSPIAEDGDLDFNSTFLKFLATQDEQLEVKGKALLKGGFIPAMMYYAQKALDQGNYEEAYAILEPAVYYDGYLPAILLLGEALLDKCPETASRLLQRAHKLGSAKAAQLLGNLNNPLTKYKLEKDYNLAIYYYKYAIEQRDPVSMVSLAQMIEEGLAPETGFTAEKLYEEARAIDPTIVIQKRHGIPFNLSKVGISKPLIVGGAVIAAGFLLYKGIKRFMNHK
;
A
#
# COMPACT_ATOMS: atom_id res chain seq x y z
N MET A 1 -6.20 6.39 33.17
CA MET A 1 -5.84 5.68 31.93
C MET A 1 -4.64 6.40 31.38
N GLU A 2 -3.45 5.85 31.62
CA GLU A 2 -2.20 6.39 31.10
C GLU A 2 -2.30 6.49 29.58
N ASN A 3 -1.82 7.62 29.03
CA ASN A 3 -1.86 7.93 27.60
C ASN A 3 -1.34 6.72 26.82
N ALA A 4 -2.26 6.04 26.12
CA ALA A 4 -1.91 4.93 25.26
C ALA A 4 -0.83 5.40 24.28
N PHE A 5 0.26 4.64 24.22
CA PHE A 5 1.35 4.84 23.30
C PHE A 5 0.79 4.98 21.89
N LEU A 6 0.78 6.18 21.33
CA LEU A 6 0.38 6.40 19.95
C LEU A 6 1.64 6.83 19.20
N MET A 7 2.30 5.86 18.56
CA MET A 7 3.27 6.20 17.52
C MET A 7 2.51 6.89 16.40
N THR A 8 3.01 8.06 15.99
CA THR A 8 2.59 8.65 14.72
C THR A 8 3.03 7.72 13.58
N PRO A 9 2.26 7.60 12.50
CA PRO A 9 2.70 6.81 11.34
C PRO A 9 4.07 7.24 10.79
N LYS A 10 4.43 8.53 10.89
CA LYS A 10 5.80 9.04 10.61
C LYS A 10 6.86 8.37 11.48
N GLU A 11 6.64 8.27 12.79
CA GLU A 11 7.55 7.54 13.70
C GLU A 11 7.56 6.05 13.38
N CYS A 12 6.40 5.46 13.07
CA CYS A 12 6.29 4.05 12.75
C CYS A 12 7.16 3.63 11.56
N LYS A 13 7.37 4.52 10.57
CA LYS A 13 8.20 4.22 9.38
C LYS A 13 9.61 3.77 9.77
N SER A 14 10.24 4.43 10.73
CA SER A 14 11.62 4.13 11.16
C SER A 14 11.72 2.76 11.84
N TYR A 15 10.64 2.27 12.45
CA TYR A 15 10.55 0.94 13.07
C TYR A 15 10.13 -0.16 12.08
N MET A 16 9.76 0.20 10.86
CA MET A 16 9.43 -0.77 9.81
C MET A 16 10.70 -1.09 9.02
N TRP A 17 11.22 -2.30 9.22
CA TRP A 17 12.31 -2.84 8.44
C TRP A 17 11.87 -4.09 7.70
N SER A 18 12.58 -4.37 6.61
CA SER A 18 12.41 -5.59 5.82
C SER A 18 13.67 -6.43 5.88
N TYR A 19 13.58 -7.71 5.51
CA TYR A 19 14.75 -8.55 5.48
C TYR A 19 14.73 -9.51 4.29
N LYS A 20 15.92 -9.94 3.89
CA LYS A 20 16.17 -11.00 2.93
C LYS A 20 17.08 -12.03 3.56
N GLU A 21 16.80 -13.28 3.30
CA GLU A 21 17.51 -14.39 3.93
C GLU A 21 17.89 -15.42 2.87
N ASP A 22 19.14 -15.84 2.91
CA ASP A 22 19.63 -17.03 2.24
C ASP A 22 20.16 -18.02 3.30
N GLU A 23 20.74 -19.15 2.87
CA GLU A 23 21.18 -20.20 3.77
C GLU A 23 22.09 -19.68 4.88
N ASP A 24 23.07 -18.83 4.57
CA ASP A 24 24.14 -18.45 5.50
C ASP A 24 24.22 -16.94 5.81
N ARG A 25 23.34 -16.14 5.20
CA ARG A 25 23.28 -14.69 5.33
C ARG A 25 21.86 -14.19 5.51
N LEU A 26 21.74 -13.16 6.33
CA LEU A 26 20.53 -12.39 6.56
C LEU A 26 20.86 -10.91 6.35
N GLU A 27 20.09 -10.22 5.51
CA GLU A 27 20.18 -8.78 5.29
C GLU A 27 18.93 -8.10 5.83
N ILE A 28 19.09 -7.10 6.69
CA ILE A 28 18.00 -6.27 7.21
C ILE A 28 18.14 -4.88 6.63
N ASP A 29 17.09 -4.43 5.95
CA ASP A 29 17.00 -3.12 5.31
C ASP A 29 16.16 -2.16 6.18
N LEU A 30 16.80 -1.09 6.65
CA LEU A 30 16.20 0.01 7.39
C LEU A 30 16.18 1.27 6.51
N GLU A 31 15.05 1.95 6.46
CA GLU A 31 14.91 3.26 5.80
C GLU A 31 14.69 4.34 6.84
N LEU A 32 15.69 5.19 7.04
CA LEU A 32 15.72 6.24 8.06
C LEU A 32 15.76 7.62 7.40
N ASN A 33 15.25 8.65 8.05
CA ASN A 33 15.48 10.01 7.57
C ASN A 33 16.91 10.47 7.87
N GLN A 34 17.36 11.55 7.21
CA GLN A 34 18.74 12.04 7.34
C GLN A 34 19.19 12.28 8.79
N GLN A 35 18.31 12.83 9.64
CA GLN A 35 18.64 13.11 11.04
C GLN A 35 18.72 11.85 11.89
N GLU A 36 17.91 10.84 11.56
CA GLU A 36 17.92 9.55 12.26
C GLU A 36 19.18 8.74 11.95
N VAL A 37 19.65 8.79 10.71
CA VAL A 37 20.90 8.13 10.28
C VAL A 37 22.11 8.67 11.05
N GLU A 38 22.20 9.99 11.22
CA GLU A 38 23.28 10.63 11.98
C GLU A 38 23.29 10.24 13.47
N LYS A 39 22.17 9.72 13.95
CA LYS A 39 21.95 9.28 15.33
C LYS A 39 21.84 7.77 15.45
N PHE A 40 22.08 7.02 14.37
CA PHE A 40 21.95 5.57 14.36
C PHE A 40 23.10 4.93 15.16
N ASN A 41 22.75 4.06 16.09
CA ASN A 41 23.70 3.27 16.87
C ASN A 41 23.49 1.80 16.58
N PHE A 42 24.59 1.08 16.34
CA PHE A 42 24.62 -0.35 16.11
C PHE A 42 25.47 -1.04 17.17
N LEU A 43 24.88 -1.96 17.91
CA LEU A 43 25.56 -2.75 18.94
C LEU A 43 25.27 -4.24 18.71
N TYR A 44 26.29 -4.97 18.25
CA TYR A 44 26.27 -6.41 18.12
C TYR A 44 27.14 -7.05 19.20
N ASN A 45 26.62 -8.07 19.88
CA ASN A 45 27.37 -8.87 20.84
C ASN A 45 27.32 -10.35 20.41
N GLN A 46 28.46 -10.86 19.95
CA GLN A 46 28.58 -12.25 19.48
C GLN A 46 28.40 -13.27 20.60
N GLU A 47 28.96 -13.02 21.79
CA GLU A 47 28.87 -13.96 22.92
C GLU A 47 27.43 -14.13 23.40
N GLN A 48 26.67 -13.04 23.44
CA GLN A 48 25.25 -13.06 23.77
C GLN A 48 24.36 -13.39 22.57
N ASN A 49 24.94 -13.45 21.37
CA ASN A 49 24.24 -13.61 20.10
C ASN A 49 23.07 -12.62 19.95
N SER A 50 23.34 -11.35 20.25
CA SER A 50 22.33 -10.29 20.33
C SER A 50 22.67 -9.10 19.44
N LEU A 51 21.61 -8.38 19.05
CA LEU A 51 21.70 -7.15 18.28
C LEU A 51 20.79 -6.10 18.88
N LYS A 52 21.32 -4.89 19.03
CA LYS A 52 20.57 -3.69 19.40
C LYS A 52 20.89 -2.56 18.43
N CYS A 53 19.87 -2.05 17.77
CA CYS A 53 19.93 -0.89 16.89
C CYS A 53 19.00 0.20 17.43
N THR A 54 19.52 1.40 17.66
CA THR A 54 18.76 2.53 18.21
C THR A 54 19.01 3.80 17.41
N ILE A 55 18.12 4.77 17.55
CA ILE A 55 18.35 6.16 17.17
C ILE A 55 18.52 6.94 18.48
N SER A 56 19.57 7.74 18.64
CA SER A 56 19.73 8.60 19.80
C SER A 56 18.48 9.48 19.98
N ASP A 57 17.98 9.57 21.22
CA ASP A 57 16.74 10.26 21.60
C ASP A 57 15.43 9.53 21.24
N SER A 58 15.50 8.38 20.55
CA SER A 58 14.32 7.54 20.36
C SER A 58 13.92 6.85 21.65
N LYS A 59 12.61 6.78 21.89
CA LYS A 59 12.05 6.06 23.04
C LYS A 59 12.21 4.55 22.93
N TYR A 60 12.30 4.02 21.71
CA TYR A 60 12.35 2.59 21.45
C TYR A 60 13.50 2.23 20.49
N PRO A 61 14.05 1.02 20.58
CA PRO A 61 14.99 0.54 19.58
C PRO A 61 14.29 0.28 18.24
N LEU A 62 15.06 0.41 17.16
CA LEU A 62 14.66 -0.04 15.83
C LEU A 62 14.65 -1.57 15.75
N ILE A 63 15.68 -2.18 16.34
CA ILE A 63 15.90 -3.62 16.42
C ILE A 63 16.46 -3.92 17.81
N SER A 64 15.90 -4.88 18.54
CA SER A 64 16.47 -5.32 19.81
C SER A 64 16.08 -6.76 20.11
N GLY A 65 17.09 -7.62 20.29
CA GLY A 65 16.84 -8.99 20.69
C GLY A 65 18.04 -9.92 20.57
N ILE A 66 17.80 -11.16 20.98
CA ILE A 66 18.71 -12.28 20.77
C ILE A 66 18.30 -12.97 19.48
N PHE A 67 19.26 -13.24 18.59
CA PHE A 67 18.99 -13.94 17.34
C PHE A 67 18.44 -15.35 17.57
N TYR A 68 17.68 -15.84 16.58
CA TYR A 68 17.13 -17.19 16.56
C TYR A 68 18.21 -18.26 16.67
N GLY A 69 19.19 -18.22 15.76
CA GLY A 69 20.34 -19.11 15.72
C GLY A 69 21.65 -18.38 15.99
N ALA A 70 22.74 -19.13 16.15
CA ALA A 70 24.07 -18.56 16.36
C ALA A 70 24.56 -17.76 15.14
N THR A 71 25.32 -16.70 15.39
CA THR A 71 25.88 -15.81 14.38
C THR A 71 27.40 -15.81 14.43
N ARG A 72 28.04 -15.61 13.27
CA ARG A 72 29.50 -15.44 13.16
C ARG A 72 29.89 -13.99 13.31
N TYR A 73 29.14 -13.10 12.66
CA TYR A 73 29.30 -11.66 12.79
C TYR A 73 28.03 -10.95 12.32
N ALA A 74 27.90 -9.68 12.70
CA ALA A 74 26.97 -8.74 12.11
C ALA A 74 27.69 -7.42 11.85
N GLU A 75 27.42 -6.81 10.71
CA GLU A 75 27.96 -5.52 10.29
C GLU A 75 26.86 -4.69 9.64
N TYR A 76 27.10 -3.40 9.43
CA TYR A 76 26.17 -2.56 8.68
C TYR A 76 26.89 -1.66 7.68
N VAL A 77 26.18 -1.31 6.62
CA VAL A 77 26.57 -0.31 5.64
C VAL A 77 25.48 0.75 5.58
N GLN A 78 25.89 2.00 5.46
CA GLN A 78 25.00 3.14 5.27
C GLN A 78 25.14 3.67 3.85
N ASP A 79 24.02 3.83 3.15
CA ASP A 79 23.93 4.44 1.82
C ASP A 79 22.82 5.51 1.83
N GLY A 80 23.22 6.76 2.05
CA GLY A 80 22.30 7.88 2.25
C GLY A 80 21.38 7.64 3.45
N THR A 81 20.08 7.53 3.18
CA THR A 81 19.00 7.26 4.15
C THR A 81 18.80 5.77 4.45
N LYS A 82 19.51 4.89 3.75
CA LYS A 82 19.38 3.44 3.90
C LYS A 82 20.47 2.90 4.83
N VAL A 83 20.09 2.08 5.79
CA VAL A 83 21.01 1.28 6.60
C VAL A 83 20.75 -0.20 6.29
N ILE A 84 21.79 -0.91 5.86
CA ILE A 84 21.74 -2.33 5.53
C ILE A 84 22.58 -3.06 6.55
N ILE A 85 21.94 -3.89 7.38
CA ILE A 85 22.62 -4.75 8.36
C ILE A 85 22.79 -6.12 7.73
N THR A 86 24.03 -6.59 7.62
CA THR A 86 24.35 -7.94 7.16
C THR A 86 24.76 -8.81 8.34
N ILE A 87 24.09 -9.95 8.49
CA ILE A 87 24.35 -10.93 9.54
C ILE A 87 24.79 -12.22 8.88
N LYS A 88 25.96 -12.72 9.28
CA LYS A 88 26.46 -14.04 8.86
C LYS A 88 26.05 -15.08 9.89
N LYS A 89 25.29 -16.09 9.47
CA LYS A 89 24.84 -17.17 10.32
C LYS A 89 25.99 -18.16 10.59
N ALA A 90 25.97 -18.79 11.76
CA ALA A 90 26.91 -19.87 12.07
C ALA A 90 26.59 -21.13 11.25
N GLU A 91 25.29 -21.38 11.05
CA GLU A 91 24.71 -22.54 10.39
C GLU A 91 23.88 -22.11 9.17
N GLY A 92 23.90 -22.93 8.13
CA GLY A 92 23.19 -22.73 6.87
C GLY A 92 21.70 -23.05 6.97
N VAL A 93 20.98 -22.43 7.92
CA VAL A 93 19.55 -22.71 8.17
C VAL A 93 18.71 -21.43 8.11
N ASN A 94 17.50 -21.57 7.56
CA ASN A 94 16.53 -20.48 7.56
C ASN A 94 15.88 -20.35 8.94
N TRP A 95 15.76 -19.12 9.41
CA TRP A 95 15.13 -18.81 10.69
C TRP A 95 13.65 -18.48 10.44
N PRO A 96 12.71 -19.01 11.26
CA PRO A 96 11.29 -18.67 11.13
C PRO A 96 10.99 -17.20 11.48
N TYR A 97 11.88 -16.57 12.25
CA TYR A 97 11.90 -15.13 12.57
C TYR A 97 13.30 -14.77 13.07
N ILE A 98 13.66 -13.49 13.03
CA ILE A 98 15.04 -13.03 13.32
C ILE A 98 15.36 -13.07 14.81
N MET A 99 14.47 -12.56 15.66
CA MET A 99 14.71 -12.44 17.11
C MET A 99 13.89 -13.44 17.92
N LYS A 100 14.55 -14.28 18.72
CA LYS A 100 13.88 -15.27 19.59
C LYS A 100 13.35 -14.72 20.89
N SER A 101 14.06 -13.77 21.47
CA SER A 101 13.73 -13.20 22.76
C SER A 101 14.26 -11.78 22.86
N PRO A 102 13.68 -10.94 23.73
CA PRO A 102 14.31 -9.69 24.12
C PRO A 102 15.65 -9.97 24.81
N ILE A 103 16.47 -8.92 24.92
CA ILE A 103 17.66 -8.91 25.77
C ILE A 103 17.17 -8.83 27.22
N ALA A 104 17.61 -9.75 28.09
CA ALA A 104 16.97 -10.02 29.39
C ALA A 104 16.88 -8.82 30.37
N GLU A 105 17.69 -7.79 30.15
CA GLU A 105 17.78 -6.60 31.01
C GLU A 105 17.12 -5.37 30.40
N ASP A 106 16.80 -5.40 29.11
CA ASP A 106 16.19 -4.28 28.42
C ASP A 106 14.68 -4.55 28.30
N GLY A 107 13.88 -3.78 29.03
CA GLY A 107 12.42 -3.69 28.82
C GLY A 107 12.03 -3.06 27.47
N ASP A 108 12.94 -3.09 26.51
CA ASP A 108 12.83 -2.47 25.22
C ASP A 108 11.89 -3.28 24.31
N LEU A 109 10.95 -2.57 23.70
CA LEU A 109 10.01 -3.14 22.75
C LEU A 109 10.52 -2.91 21.32
N ASP A 110 11.01 -3.96 20.68
CA ASP A 110 11.18 -4.02 19.23
C ASP A 110 9.83 -4.39 18.59
N PHE A 111 9.12 -3.38 18.07
CA PHE A 111 7.77 -3.55 17.52
C PHE A 111 7.74 -4.56 16.37
N ASN A 112 8.70 -4.47 15.44
CA ASN A 112 8.66 -5.24 14.21
C ASN A 112 9.09 -6.69 14.43
N SER A 113 10.16 -6.94 15.21
CA SER A 113 10.52 -8.31 15.61
C SER A 113 9.39 -8.97 16.39
N THR A 114 8.76 -8.23 17.31
CA THR A 114 7.62 -8.76 18.09
C THR A 114 6.46 -9.12 17.17
N PHE A 115 6.15 -8.27 16.18
CA PHE A 115 5.08 -8.52 15.22
C PHE A 115 5.38 -9.70 14.30
N LEU A 116 6.59 -9.81 13.75
CA LEU A 116 7.00 -10.93 12.90
C LEU A 116 6.94 -12.26 13.66
N LYS A 117 7.39 -12.29 14.92
CA LYS A 117 7.28 -13.47 15.78
C LYS A 117 5.83 -13.87 16.03
N PHE A 118 4.96 -12.89 16.26
CA PHE A 118 3.51 -13.12 16.39
C PHE A 118 2.93 -13.76 15.12
N LEU A 119 3.23 -13.21 13.94
CA LEU A 119 2.74 -13.76 12.66
C LEU A 119 3.24 -15.19 12.41
N ALA A 120 4.50 -15.48 12.73
CA ALA A 120 5.12 -16.77 12.45
C ALA A 120 4.60 -17.91 13.33
N THR A 121 4.18 -17.62 14.55
CA THR A 121 3.83 -18.65 15.54
C THR A 121 2.34 -18.78 15.80
N GLN A 122 1.56 -17.71 15.58
CA GLN A 122 0.13 -17.65 15.91
C GLN A 122 -0.20 -18.05 17.36
N ASP A 123 0.78 -17.89 18.27
CA ASP A 123 0.64 -18.21 19.69
C ASP A 123 -0.39 -17.25 20.35
N GLU A 124 -1.36 -17.80 21.07
CA GLU A 124 -2.36 -17.03 21.82
C GLU A 124 -1.74 -16.04 22.81
N GLN A 125 -0.60 -16.39 23.42
CA GLN A 125 0.13 -15.48 24.30
C GLN A 125 0.71 -14.29 23.54
N LEU A 126 1.04 -14.47 22.26
CA LEU A 126 1.53 -13.41 21.39
C LEU A 126 0.40 -12.60 20.74
N GLU A 127 -0.83 -13.12 20.66
CA GLU A 127 -2.02 -12.32 20.27
C GLU A 127 -2.19 -11.12 21.21
N VAL A 128 -1.94 -11.29 22.52
CA VAL A 128 -1.96 -10.18 23.49
C VAL A 128 -0.93 -9.11 23.12
N LYS A 129 0.28 -9.52 22.70
CA LYS A 129 1.32 -8.58 22.23
C LYS A 129 0.92 -7.94 20.91
N GLY A 130 0.39 -8.68 19.94
CA GLY A 130 -0.11 -8.14 18.69
C GLY A 130 -1.19 -7.07 18.91
N LYS A 131 -2.12 -7.30 19.83
CA LYS A 131 -3.14 -6.30 20.24
C LYS A 131 -2.51 -5.10 20.96
N ALA A 132 -1.44 -5.29 21.73
CA ALA A 132 -0.70 -4.19 22.32
C ALA A 132 -0.01 -3.32 21.25
N LEU A 133 0.57 -3.94 20.20
CA LEU A 133 1.16 -3.23 19.06
C LEU A 133 0.09 -2.44 18.28
N LEU A 134 -1.09 -3.04 18.06
CA LEU A 134 -2.25 -2.36 17.48
C LEU A 134 -2.64 -1.12 18.29
N LYS A 135 -2.82 -1.26 19.61
CA LYS A 135 -3.10 -0.13 20.51
C LYS A 135 -1.96 0.90 20.52
N GLY A 136 -0.74 0.45 20.23
CA GLY A 136 0.49 1.23 20.06
C GLY A 136 0.53 2.12 18.81
N GLY A 137 -0.41 1.95 17.88
CA GLY A 137 -0.38 2.60 16.57
C GLY A 137 0.65 2.00 15.60
N PHE A 138 1.14 0.78 15.85
CA PHE A 138 2.08 0.12 14.94
C PHE A 138 1.37 -0.29 13.65
N ILE A 139 1.69 0.39 12.54
CA ILE A 139 0.97 0.26 11.26
C ILE A 139 0.85 -1.20 10.78
N PRO A 140 1.91 -2.03 10.78
CA PRO A 140 1.77 -3.42 10.34
C PRO A 140 0.74 -4.21 11.16
N ALA A 141 0.67 -3.98 12.47
CA ALA A 141 -0.35 -4.60 13.32
C ALA A 141 -1.75 -4.06 12.97
N MET A 142 -1.90 -2.74 12.78
CA MET A 142 -3.18 -2.15 12.33
C MET A 142 -3.66 -2.77 11.03
N MET A 143 -2.79 -2.90 10.03
CA MET A 143 -3.12 -3.50 8.73
C MET A 143 -3.57 -4.96 8.89
N TYR A 144 -2.85 -5.76 9.68
CA TYR A 144 -3.20 -7.16 9.92
C TYR A 144 -4.56 -7.32 10.62
N TYR A 145 -4.79 -6.59 11.71
CA TYR A 145 -6.06 -6.70 12.45
C TYR A 145 -7.23 -6.14 11.65
N ALA A 146 -7.02 -5.08 10.86
CA ALA A 146 -8.05 -4.58 9.94
C ALA A 146 -8.39 -5.61 8.86
N GLN A 147 -7.40 -6.27 8.24
CA GLN A 147 -7.65 -7.34 7.29
C GLN A 147 -8.41 -8.49 7.93
N LYS A 148 -8.00 -8.93 9.12
CA LYS A 148 -8.69 -9.98 9.89
C LYS A 148 -10.16 -9.61 10.17
N ALA A 149 -10.44 -8.35 10.49
CA ALA A 149 -11.79 -7.85 10.67
C ALA A 149 -12.58 -7.84 9.34
N LEU A 150 -11.96 -7.43 8.23
CA LEU A 150 -12.57 -7.47 6.89
C LEU A 150 -12.91 -8.89 6.44
N ASP A 151 -12.03 -9.85 6.68
CA ASP A 151 -12.24 -11.27 6.36
C ASP A 151 -13.43 -11.85 7.14
N GLN A 152 -13.71 -11.31 8.32
CA GLN A 152 -14.88 -11.62 9.15
C GLN A 152 -16.13 -10.81 8.78
N GLY A 153 -16.03 -9.91 7.79
CA GLY A 153 -17.09 -9.00 7.40
C GLY A 153 -17.35 -7.86 8.40
N ASN A 154 -16.44 -7.63 9.36
CA ASN A 154 -16.54 -6.56 10.34
C ASN A 154 -15.89 -5.26 9.83
N TYR A 155 -16.62 -4.56 8.95
CA TYR A 155 -16.15 -3.33 8.31
C TYR A 155 -16.00 -2.15 9.29
N GLU A 156 -16.83 -2.09 10.33
CA GLU A 156 -16.79 -1.01 11.33
C GLU A 156 -15.50 -1.10 12.16
N GLU A 157 -15.12 -2.30 12.59
CA GLU A 157 -13.86 -2.53 13.29
C GLU A 157 -12.65 -2.24 12.39
N ALA A 158 -12.67 -2.71 11.14
CA ALA A 158 -11.60 -2.42 10.18
C ALA A 158 -11.45 -0.90 9.94
N TYR A 159 -12.57 -0.17 9.82
CA TYR A 159 -12.57 1.29 9.71
C TYR A 159 -11.95 1.92 10.96
N ALA A 160 -12.40 1.56 12.16
CA ALA A 160 -11.89 2.10 13.42
C ALA A 160 -10.39 1.85 13.60
N ILE A 161 -9.90 0.69 13.17
CA ILE A 161 -8.47 0.34 13.20
C ILE A 161 -7.67 1.20 12.21
N LEU A 162 -8.15 1.39 10.97
CA LEU A 162 -7.40 2.07 9.92
C LEU A 162 -7.56 3.59 9.91
N GLU A 163 -8.61 4.13 10.54
CA GLU A 163 -8.91 5.56 10.57
C GLU A 163 -7.68 6.40 10.94
N PRO A 164 -6.90 6.07 12.00
CA PRO A 164 -5.73 6.89 12.35
C PRO A 164 -4.65 6.90 11.25
N ALA A 165 -4.37 5.75 10.63
CA ALA A 165 -3.38 5.64 9.55
C ALA A 165 -3.84 6.36 8.26
N VAL A 166 -5.15 6.38 8.01
CA VAL A 166 -5.76 7.06 6.87
C VAL A 166 -5.76 8.57 7.04
N TYR A 167 -6.26 9.10 8.16
CA TYR A 167 -6.52 10.53 8.29
C TYR A 167 -5.33 11.34 8.76
N TYR A 168 -4.57 10.87 9.75
CA TYR A 168 -3.48 11.66 10.33
C TYR A 168 -2.28 11.73 9.40
N ASP A 169 -1.87 10.62 8.77
CA ASP A 169 -0.61 10.59 8.02
C ASP A 169 -0.78 10.16 6.55
N GLY A 170 -1.97 9.70 6.15
CA GLY A 170 -2.25 9.35 4.76
C GLY A 170 -1.48 8.13 4.26
N TYR A 171 -1.32 7.10 5.09
CA TYR A 171 -0.62 5.87 4.73
C TYR A 171 -1.35 5.16 3.58
N LEU A 172 -0.74 5.18 2.39
CA LEU A 172 -1.39 4.75 1.14
C LEU A 172 -1.98 3.32 1.21
N PRO A 173 -1.29 2.30 1.75
CA PRO A 173 -1.86 0.97 1.88
C PRO A 173 -3.13 0.91 2.74
N ALA A 174 -3.19 1.67 3.84
CA ALA A 174 -4.41 1.74 4.66
C ALA A 174 -5.56 2.42 3.91
N ILE A 175 -5.27 3.51 3.16
CA ILE A 175 -6.28 4.19 2.33
C ILE A 175 -6.84 3.23 1.27
N LEU A 176 -5.97 2.48 0.60
CA LEU A 176 -6.37 1.52 -0.43
C LEU A 176 -7.19 0.38 0.15
N LEU A 177 -6.72 -0.24 1.24
CA LEU A 177 -7.41 -1.35 1.88
C LEU A 177 -8.83 -0.95 2.31
N LEU A 178 -8.95 0.19 3.00
CA LEU A 178 -10.25 0.69 3.46
C LEU A 178 -11.13 1.15 2.29
N GLY A 179 -10.54 1.81 1.29
CA GLY A 179 -11.25 2.26 0.09
C GLY A 179 -11.85 1.09 -0.70
N GLU A 180 -11.08 0.01 -0.90
CA GLU A 180 -11.54 -1.20 -1.59
C GLU A 180 -12.61 -1.93 -0.79
N ALA A 181 -12.43 -2.09 0.52
CA ALA A 181 -13.41 -2.72 1.42
C ALA A 181 -14.78 -2.02 1.41
N LEU A 182 -14.80 -0.71 1.20
CA LEU A 182 -16.02 0.10 1.24
C LEU A 182 -16.73 0.23 -0.12
N LEU A 183 -16.17 -0.28 -1.23
CA LEU A 183 -16.74 -0.12 -2.58
C LEU A 183 -18.21 -0.54 -2.68
N ASP A 184 -18.56 -1.69 -2.09
CA ASP A 184 -19.93 -2.24 -2.12
C ASP A 184 -20.81 -1.70 -0.98
N LYS A 185 -20.21 -1.16 0.09
CA LYS A 185 -20.92 -0.78 1.33
C LYS A 185 -21.25 0.70 1.40
N CYS A 186 -20.27 1.54 1.05
CA CYS A 186 -20.37 2.99 1.09
C CYS A 186 -19.53 3.59 -0.06
N PRO A 187 -20.01 3.49 -1.32
CA PRO A 187 -19.24 3.87 -2.51
C PRO A 187 -18.81 5.33 -2.51
N GLU A 188 -19.55 6.23 -1.86
CA GLU A 188 -19.18 7.63 -1.70
C GLU A 188 -17.93 7.79 -0.81
N THR A 189 -17.87 7.08 0.31
CA THR A 189 -16.71 7.08 1.21
C THR A 189 -15.51 6.41 0.53
N ALA A 190 -15.74 5.27 -0.14
CA ALA A 190 -14.72 4.63 -0.96
C ALA A 190 -14.15 5.59 -2.02
N SER A 191 -15.02 6.29 -2.76
CA SER A 191 -14.61 7.28 -3.76
C SER A 191 -13.70 8.37 -3.17
N ARG A 192 -14.05 8.93 -2.01
CA ARG A 192 -13.20 9.95 -1.34
C ARG A 192 -11.82 9.40 -0.95
N LEU A 193 -11.77 8.20 -0.37
CA LEU A 193 -10.52 7.54 0.01
C LEU A 193 -9.65 7.26 -1.22
N LEU A 194 -10.26 6.70 -2.27
CA LEU A 194 -9.55 6.38 -3.52
C LEU A 194 -9.10 7.64 -4.26
N GLN A 195 -9.85 8.74 -4.22
CA GLN A 195 -9.39 10.03 -4.74
C GLN A 195 -8.14 10.52 -3.99
N ARG A 196 -8.07 10.32 -2.67
CA ARG A 196 -6.85 10.63 -1.90
C ARG A 196 -5.68 9.74 -2.32
N ALA A 197 -5.90 8.43 -2.44
CA ALA A 197 -4.87 7.49 -2.91
C ALA A 197 -4.40 7.79 -4.35
N HIS A 198 -5.30 8.21 -5.23
CA HIS A 198 -4.97 8.62 -6.59
C HIS A 198 -4.10 9.89 -6.63
N LYS A 199 -4.39 10.88 -5.77
CA LYS A 199 -3.53 12.07 -5.60
C LYS A 199 -2.12 11.73 -5.11
N LEU A 200 -1.97 10.59 -4.43
CA LEU A 200 -0.67 10.03 -4.03
C LEU A 200 -0.01 9.17 -5.13
N GLY A 201 -0.58 9.14 -6.34
CA GLY A 201 -0.01 8.45 -7.51
C GLY A 201 -0.41 6.98 -7.65
N SER A 202 -1.42 6.50 -6.92
CA SER A 202 -1.80 5.08 -6.98
C SER A 202 -2.56 4.71 -8.25
N ALA A 203 -1.96 3.84 -9.07
CA ALA A 203 -2.61 3.21 -10.22
C ALA A 203 -3.81 2.36 -9.81
N LYS A 204 -3.69 1.58 -8.72
CA LYS A 204 -4.78 0.78 -8.16
C LYS A 204 -5.97 1.65 -7.74
N ALA A 205 -5.72 2.81 -7.14
CA ALA A 205 -6.79 3.75 -6.81
C ALA A 205 -7.51 4.27 -8.06
N ALA A 206 -6.77 4.61 -9.11
CA ALA A 206 -7.35 5.01 -10.39
C ALA A 206 -8.19 3.87 -10.99
N GLN A 207 -7.67 2.64 -11.03
CA GLN A 207 -8.41 1.45 -11.47
C GLN A 207 -9.75 1.30 -10.72
N LEU A 208 -9.75 1.43 -9.39
CA LEU A 208 -10.96 1.34 -8.57
C LEU A 208 -11.93 2.52 -8.76
N LEU A 209 -11.42 3.75 -8.92
CA LEU A 209 -12.24 4.92 -9.27
C LEU A 209 -12.87 4.75 -10.66
N GLY A 210 -12.13 4.21 -11.61
CA GLY A 210 -12.64 3.84 -12.93
C GLY A 210 -13.83 2.89 -12.79
N ASN A 211 -13.69 1.85 -11.98
CA ASN A 211 -14.78 0.92 -11.68
C ASN A 211 -15.99 1.59 -11.04
N LEU A 212 -15.81 2.48 -10.06
CA LEU A 212 -16.93 3.19 -9.43
C LEU A 212 -17.74 4.00 -10.44
N ASN A 213 -17.07 4.62 -11.42
CA ASN A 213 -17.69 5.45 -12.46
C ASN A 213 -18.17 4.66 -13.69
N ASN A 214 -17.67 3.42 -13.88
CA ASN A 214 -17.99 2.59 -15.03
C ASN A 214 -19.44 2.05 -14.95
N PRO A 215 -20.29 2.33 -15.96
CA PRO A 215 -21.69 1.87 -15.96
C PRO A 215 -21.87 0.35 -16.12
N LEU A 216 -20.82 -0.39 -16.49
CA LEU A 216 -20.83 -1.84 -16.62
C LEU A 216 -20.61 -2.58 -15.28
N THR A 217 -20.34 -1.84 -14.20
CA THR A 217 -20.08 -2.39 -12.85
C THR A 217 -21.32 -2.34 -11.97
N LYS A 218 -21.31 -3.16 -10.91
CA LYS A 218 -22.44 -3.31 -9.97
C LYS A 218 -22.59 -2.18 -8.94
N TYR A 219 -21.63 -1.27 -8.83
CA TYR A 219 -21.61 -0.28 -7.73
C TYR A 219 -22.72 0.76 -7.86
N LYS A 220 -23.41 1.06 -6.75
CA LYS A 220 -24.54 1.99 -6.69
C LYS A 220 -24.10 3.44 -6.48
N LEU A 221 -23.31 3.96 -7.42
CA LEU A 221 -22.92 5.37 -7.49
C LEU A 221 -23.39 5.94 -8.83
N GLU A 222 -23.63 7.26 -8.89
CA GLU A 222 -23.83 7.95 -10.17
C GLU A 222 -22.64 7.65 -11.10
N LYS A 223 -22.95 7.26 -12.33
CA LYS A 223 -21.97 6.76 -13.30
C LYS A 223 -21.59 7.86 -14.26
N ASP A 224 -20.30 8.01 -14.48
CA ASP A 224 -19.74 8.91 -15.47
C ASP A 224 -18.68 8.15 -16.27
N TYR A 225 -19.04 7.73 -17.48
CA TYR A 225 -18.14 6.97 -18.33
C TYR A 225 -16.91 7.79 -18.76
N ASN A 226 -16.99 9.13 -18.84
CA ASN A 226 -15.84 9.96 -19.15
C ASN A 226 -14.83 9.96 -18.00
N LEU A 227 -15.31 10.05 -16.75
CA LEU A 227 -14.45 9.88 -15.58
C LEU A 227 -13.88 8.46 -15.51
N ALA A 228 -14.66 7.44 -15.85
CA ALA A 228 -14.16 6.07 -15.90
C ALA A 228 -12.99 5.93 -16.90
N ILE A 229 -13.16 6.45 -18.12
CA ILE A 229 -12.11 6.48 -19.15
C ILE A 229 -10.87 7.23 -18.66
N TYR A 230 -11.05 8.40 -18.03
CA TYR A 230 -9.94 9.18 -17.49
C TYR A 230 -9.09 8.36 -16.51
N TYR A 231 -9.74 7.74 -15.51
CA TYR A 231 -9.03 6.95 -14.51
C TYR A 231 -8.41 5.67 -15.07
N TYR A 232 -9.09 4.98 -15.98
CA TYR A 232 -8.51 3.81 -16.64
C TYR A 232 -7.29 4.18 -17.48
N LYS A 233 -7.32 5.29 -18.24
CA LYS A 233 -6.15 5.76 -18.99
C LYS A 233 -4.95 6.01 -18.08
N TYR A 234 -5.17 6.68 -16.94
CA TYR A 234 -4.11 6.88 -15.95
C TYR A 234 -3.51 5.55 -15.44
N ALA A 235 -4.35 4.57 -15.11
CA ALA A 235 -3.88 3.27 -14.65
C ALA A 235 -3.17 2.48 -15.76
N ILE A 236 -3.62 2.59 -17.02
CA ILE A 236 -2.99 1.97 -18.20
C ILE A 236 -1.59 2.53 -18.44
N GLU A 237 -1.38 3.83 -18.25
CA GLU A 237 -0.03 4.45 -18.31
C GLU A 237 0.94 3.83 -17.29
N GLN A 238 0.41 3.32 -16.17
CA GLN A 238 1.15 2.58 -15.15
C GLN A 238 1.14 1.06 -15.37
N ARG A 239 0.77 0.62 -16.58
CA ARG A 239 0.70 -0.79 -17.01
C ARG A 239 -0.27 -1.65 -16.19
N ASP A 240 -1.39 -1.09 -15.74
CA ASP A 240 -2.43 -1.86 -15.04
C ASP A 240 -3.29 -2.69 -16.02
N PRO A 241 -3.20 -4.03 -16.03
CA PRO A 241 -3.90 -4.86 -17.01
C PRO A 241 -5.41 -4.93 -16.75
N VAL A 242 -5.86 -4.75 -15.50
CA VAL A 242 -7.29 -4.74 -15.14
C VAL A 242 -8.00 -3.54 -15.76
N SER A 243 -7.38 -2.37 -15.75
CA SER A 243 -7.88 -1.16 -16.40
C SER A 243 -7.88 -1.29 -17.93
N MET A 244 -6.89 -1.96 -18.52
CA MET A 244 -6.89 -2.28 -19.96
C MET A 244 -8.11 -3.12 -20.33
N VAL A 245 -8.37 -4.20 -19.59
CA VAL A 245 -9.54 -5.07 -19.81
C VAL A 245 -10.84 -4.30 -19.62
N SER A 246 -10.93 -3.47 -18.58
CA SER A 246 -12.14 -2.70 -18.27
C SER A 246 -12.45 -1.65 -19.33
N LEU A 247 -11.43 -0.93 -19.82
CA LEU A 247 -11.59 0.04 -20.92
C LEU A 247 -11.93 -0.65 -22.24
N ALA A 248 -11.32 -1.81 -22.53
CA ALA A 248 -11.65 -2.60 -23.71
C ALA A 248 -13.12 -3.04 -23.71
N GLN A 249 -13.64 -3.50 -22.58
CA GLN A 249 -15.06 -3.83 -22.43
C GLN A 249 -15.96 -2.61 -22.66
N MET A 250 -15.57 -1.43 -22.16
CA MET A 250 -16.32 -0.19 -22.45
C MET A 250 -16.29 0.17 -23.95
N ILE A 251 -15.21 -0.11 -24.67
CA ILE A 251 -15.12 0.10 -26.13
C ILE A 251 -16.06 -0.85 -26.86
N GLU A 252 -16.06 -2.15 -26.52
CA GLU A 252 -16.94 -3.16 -27.14
C GLU A 252 -18.43 -2.83 -26.96
N GLU A 253 -18.79 -2.27 -25.80
CA GLU A 253 -20.16 -1.85 -25.49
C GLU A 253 -20.53 -0.48 -26.08
N GLY A 254 -19.61 0.15 -26.83
CA GLY A 254 -19.83 1.46 -27.47
C GLY A 254 -19.84 2.64 -26.51
N LEU A 255 -19.34 2.48 -25.28
CA LEU A 255 -19.31 3.50 -24.23
C LEU A 255 -18.04 4.35 -24.23
N ALA A 256 -17.00 3.94 -24.96
CA ALA A 256 -15.72 4.62 -25.03
C ALA A 256 -15.11 4.70 -26.45
N PRO A 257 -15.87 5.12 -27.48
CA PRO A 257 -15.41 5.04 -28.87
C PRO A 257 -14.24 5.98 -29.20
N GLU A 258 -14.08 7.10 -28.47
CA GLU A 258 -13.09 8.16 -28.79
C GLU A 258 -11.79 8.05 -27.97
N THR A 259 -11.43 6.84 -27.52
CA THR A 259 -10.28 6.69 -26.61
C THR A 259 -8.93 6.69 -27.30
N GLY A 260 -8.87 6.39 -28.61
CA GLY A 260 -7.64 6.14 -29.37
C GLY A 260 -7.09 4.72 -29.21
N PHE A 261 -7.77 3.87 -28.45
CA PHE A 261 -7.45 2.45 -28.29
C PHE A 261 -8.42 1.57 -29.07
N THR A 262 -8.00 0.36 -29.42
CA THR A 262 -8.91 -0.73 -29.81
C THR A 262 -9.02 -1.73 -28.68
N ALA A 263 -10.20 -2.34 -28.52
CA ALA A 263 -10.41 -3.36 -27.49
C ALA A 263 -9.44 -4.54 -27.65
N GLU A 264 -9.23 -5.01 -28.88
CA GLU A 264 -8.31 -6.10 -29.22
C GLU A 264 -6.87 -5.82 -28.72
N LYS A 265 -6.33 -4.64 -29.02
CA LYS A 265 -4.99 -4.25 -28.60
C LYS A 265 -4.85 -4.18 -27.08
N LEU A 266 -5.84 -3.61 -26.39
CA LEU A 266 -5.84 -3.54 -24.93
C LEU A 266 -5.88 -4.95 -24.30
N TYR A 267 -6.63 -5.89 -24.87
CA TYR A 267 -6.65 -7.28 -24.40
C TYR A 267 -5.33 -8.02 -24.64
N GLU A 268 -4.66 -7.78 -25.76
CA GLU A 268 -3.34 -8.34 -26.05
C GLU A 268 -2.29 -7.82 -25.07
N GLU A 269 -2.24 -6.50 -24.85
CA GLU A 269 -1.31 -5.87 -23.91
C GLU A 269 -1.56 -6.35 -22.47
N ALA A 270 -2.83 -6.46 -22.06
CA ALA A 270 -3.20 -6.96 -20.73
C ALA A 270 -2.67 -8.39 -20.51
N ARG A 271 -2.84 -9.28 -21.50
CA ARG A 271 -2.34 -10.67 -21.43
C ARG A 271 -0.82 -10.76 -21.46
N ALA A 272 -0.15 -9.83 -22.14
CA ALA A 272 1.31 -9.78 -22.13
C ALA A 272 1.87 -9.39 -20.76
N ILE A 273 1.13 -8.61 -19.97
CA ILE A 273 1.49 -8.21 -18.60
C ILE A 273 1.08 -9.29 -17.60
N ASP A 274 -0.16 -9.77 -17.68
CA ASP A 274 -0.73 -10.81 -16.83
C ASP A 274 -1.40 -11.90 -17.70
N PRO A 275 -0.70 -13.00 -18.00
CA PRO A 275 -1.24 -14.11 -18.77
C PRO A 275 -2.45 -14.81 -18.10
N THR A 276 -2.67 -14.59 -16.80
CA THR A 276 -3.78 -15.17 -16.04
C THR A 276 -5.03 -14.29 -16.02
N ILE A 277 -4.97 -13.09 -16.61
CA ILE A 277 -6.08 -12.14 -16.56
C ILE A 277 -7.33 -12.69 -17.25
N VAL A 278 -8.46 -12.60 -16.54
CA VAL A 278 -9.74 -13.09 -17.05
C VAL A 278 -10.38 -12.02 -17.93
N ILE A 279 -10.48 -12.33 -19.23
CA ILE A 279 -11.21 -11.49 -20.20
C ILE A 279 -12.57 -12.13 -20.45
N GLN A 280 -13.60 -11.57 -19.84
CA GLN A 280 -14.97 -11.96 -20.12
C GLN A 280 -15.41 -11.33 -21.43
N LYS A 281 -15.39 -12.09 -22.54
CA LYS A 281 -15.99 -11.67 -23.81
C LYS A 281 -17.51 -11.59 -23.64
N ARG A 282 -18.06 -10.38 -23.65
CA ARG A 282 -19.52 -10.22 -23.69
C ARG A 282 -19.98 -10.47 -25.11
N HIS A 283 -20.82 -11.48 -25.27
CA HIS A 283 -21.36 -11.86 -26.57
C HIS A 283 -22.39 -10.81 -27.00
N GLY A 284 -21.96 -9.76 -27.71
CA GLY A 284 -22.71 -9.00 -28.72
C GLY A 284 -24.16 -8.57 -28.46
N ILE A 285 -24.69 -8.61 -27.24
CA ILE A 285 -26.02 -8.05 -26.94
C ILE A 285 -25.81 -6.54 -26.77
N PRO A 286 -26.28 -5.70 -27.71
CA PRO A 286 -26.04 -4.26 -27.64
C PRO A 286 -26.63 -3.70 -26.34
N PHE A 287 -25.78 -3.03 -25.55
CA PHE A 287 -26.19 -2.34 -24.35
C PHE A 287 -27.19 -1.23 -24.69
N ASN A 288 -28.44 -1.39 -24.26
CA ASN A 288 -29.48 -0.42 -24.55
C ASN A 288 -29.38 0.78 -23.60
N LEU A 289 -28.72 1.84 -24.08
CA LEU A 289 -28.55 3.12 -23.39
C LEU A 289 -29.88 3.75 -22.92
N SER A 290 -31.03 3.39 -23.50
CA SER A 290 -32.32 3.96 -23.09
C SER A 290 -32.85 3.44 -21.75
N LYS A 291 -32.29 2.32 -21.23
CA LYS A 291 -32.70 1.72 -19.95
C LYS A 291 -31.89 2.20 -18.76
N VAL A 292 -30.69 2.70 -18.98
CA VAL A 292 -29.94 3.44 -17.97
C VAL A 292 -30.52 4.84 -18.01
N GLY A 293 -31.05 5.36 -16.90
CA GLY A 293 -31.74 6.65 -16.83
C GLY A 293 -30.86 7.87 -17.09
N ILE A 294 -30.01 7.82 -18.11
CA ILE A 294 -29.23 8.91 -18.65
C ILE A 294 -30.25 9.84 -19.29
N SER A 295 -30.60 10.90 -18.56
CA SER A 295 -31.27 12.05 -19.14
C SER A 295 -30.46 12.46 -20.37
N LYS A 296 -31.12 12.49 -21.53
CA LYS A 296 -30.51 12.92 -22.79
C LYS A 296 -29.70 14.19 -22.51
N PRO A 297 -28.45 14.32 -23.01
CA PRO A 297 -27.79 15.61 -22.94
C PRO A 297 -28.70 16.61 -23.65
N LEU A 298 -29.16 17.61 -22.90
CA LEU A 298 -29.83 18.76 -23.47
C LEU A 298 -28.78 19.39 -24.39
N ILE A 299 -28.93 19.19 -25.70
CA ILE A 299 -28.21 19.97 -26.70
C ILE A 299 -28.77 21.38 -26.58
N VAL A 300 -28.20 22.16 -25.67
CA VAL A 300 -28.35 23.62 -25.65
C VAL A 300 -27.16 24.15 -26.41
N GLY A 301 -27.38 24.45 -27.69
CA GLY A 301 -26.49 25.34 -28.42
C GLY A 301 -26.47 26.71 -27.73
N GLY A 302 -25.29 27.27 -27.55
CA GLY A 302 -25.13 28.66 -27.12
C GLY A 302 -24.00 28.89 -26.11
N ALA A 303 -22.79 29.06 -26.64
CA ALA A 303 -21.74 29.95 -26.15
C ALA A 303 -21.56 30.19 -24.63
N VAL A 304 -20.55 29.55 -24.03
CA VAL A 304 -19.62 30.26 -23.14
C VAL A 304 -18.19 29.85 -23.51
N ILE A 305 -17.45 30.85 -23.96
CA ILE A 305 -16.04 30.84 -24.30
C ILE A 305 -15.23 31.07 -23.02
N ALA A 306 -14.08 30.38 -22.92
CA ALA A 306 -12.88 30.73 -22.16
C ALA A 306 -12.92 30.69 -20.62
N ALA A 307 -12.38 29.59 -20.05
CA ALA A 307 -11.28 29.64 -19.08
C ALA A 307 -10.80 28.20 -18.80
N GLY A 308 -9.54 27.89 -19.11
CA GLY A 308 -8.95 26.60 -18.73
C GLY A 308 -7.90 26.02 -19.66
N PHE A 309 -7.49 26.72 -20.74
CA PHE A 309 -6.48 26.24 -21.69
C PHE A 309 -5.10 26.95 -21.57
N LEU A 310 -4.75 27.48 -20.39
CA LEU A 310 -3.51 28.26 -20.21
C LEU A 310 -2.72 27.92 -18.94
N LEU A 311 -2.50 26.64 -18.63
CA LEU A 311 -1.51 26.23 -17.63
C LEU A 311 -0.76 24.91 -17.97
N TYR A 312 -0.43 24.69 -19.25
CA TYR A 312 0.36 23.51 -19.66
C TYR A 312 1.48 23.82 -20.68
N LYS A 313 2.05 25.04 -20.66
CA LYS A 313 3.20 25.40 -21.52
C LYS A 313 4.35 26.12 -20.80
N GLY A 314 4.54 25.84 -19.51
CA GLY A 314 5.45 26.60 -18.65
C GLY A 314 6.65 25.87 -18.03
N ILE A 315 6.76 24.54 -18.07
CA ILE A 315 7.85 23.83 -17.36
C ILE A 315 8.38 22.64 -18.17
N LYS A 316 8.97 22.94 -19.34
CA LYS A 316 9.83 21.99 -20.08
C LYS A 316 10.95 22.75 -20.79
N ARG A 317 11.76 23.49 -20.02
CA ARG A 317 12.90 24.25 -20.57
C ARG A 317 14.11 24.42 -19.64
N PHE A 318 14.36 23.48 -18.72
CA PHE A 318 15.56 23.58 -17.87
C PHE A 318 16.28 22.27 -17.51
N MET A 319 16.17 21.21 -18.33
CA MET A 319 17.12 20.10 -18.24
C MET A 319 17.47 19.60 -19.63
N ASN A 320 18.42 20.31 -20.24
CA ASN A 320 19.37 19.82 -21.24
C ASN A 320 20.37 20.94 -21.50
N HIS A 321 21.43 21.01 -20.68
CA HIS A 321 22.77 21.38 -21.13
C HIS A 321 23.78 21.15 -19.98
N LYS A 322 24.65 20.15 -20.21
CA LYS A 322 25.91 19.82 -19.52
C LYS A 322 25.83 19.30 -18.09
#